data_AF-A0A158AE22-F1
#
_entry.id   AF-A0A158AE22-F1
#
_cell.length_a   1.000
_cell.length_b   1.000
_cell.length_c   1.000
_cell.angle_alpha   90.00
_cell.angle_beta   90.00
_cell.angle_gamma   90.00
#
_symmetry.space_group_name_H-M   'P 1'
#
loop_
_entity.id
_entity.type
_entity.pdbx_description
1 polymer ?
#
loop_
_entity_poly.entity_id
_entity_poly.type
_entity_poly.pdbx_seq_one_letter_code
_entity_poly.pdbx_strand_id
1 'polypeptide(L)' 'MASSNEGNLRAFVQTAEQAGGFVWVITLVDFAAREVKRALVSEENFATADAARDAGNDRLKGMSNDR' A
#
# COMPACT_ATOMS: atom_id res chain seq x y z
N MET A 1 -5.85 7.46 26.27
CA MET A 1 -7.02 7.51 25.39
C MET A 1 -6.53 7.41 23.96
N ALA A 2 -6.53 6.23 23.35
CA ALA A 2 -5.93 6.01 22.03
C ALA A 2 -6.90 5.18 21.17
N SER A 3 -8.05 5.74 20.81
CA SER A 3 -9.08 5.00 20.09
C SER A 3 -9.98 5.96 19.32
N SER A 4 -9.43 6.70 18.35
CA SER A 4 -10.25 7.43 17.37
C SER A 4 -9.57 7.62 16.01
N ASN A 5 -8.25 7.39 15.90
CA ASN A 5 -7.55 7.62 14.63
C ASN A 5 -7.56 6.41 13.67
N GLU A 6 -7.94 5.22 14.14
CA GLU A 6 -7.93 4.00 13.31
C GLU A 6 -9.05 3.97 12.26
N GLY A 7 -10.19 4.65 12.50
CA GLY A 7 -11.31 4.67 11.55
C GLY A 7 -11.04 5.49 10.28
N ASN A 8 -10.10 6.44 10.33
CA ASN A 8 -9.76 7.31 9.19
C ASN A 8 -8.44 6.94 8.52
N LEU A 9 -7.75 5.93 9.04
CA LEU A 9 -6.56 5.35 8.43
C LEU A 9 -6.99 4.26 7.44
N ARG A 10 -6.68 4.44 6.16
CA ARG A 10 -6.85 3.38 5.16
C ARG A 10 -5.56 3.15 4.41
N ALA A 11 -5.20 1.88 4.28
CA ALA A 11 -4.15 1.45 3.42
C ALA A 11 -4.74 0.94 2.09
N PHE A 12 -4.08 1.25 0.98
CA PHE A 12 -4.47 0.76 -0.33
C PHE A 12 -3.25 0.48 -1.19
N VAL A 13 -3.42 -0.41 -2.16
CA VAL A 13 -2.39 -0.80 -3.13
C VAL A 13 -2.66 -0.06 -4.43
N GLN A 14 -1.62 0.56 -4.97
CA GLN A 14 -1.58 1.06 -6.34
C GLN A 14 -0.46 0.37 -7.10
N THR A 15 -0.53 0.42 -8.42
CA THR A 15 0.54 -0.04 -9.30
C THR A 15 1.08 1.15 -10.06
N ALA A 16 2.40 1.19 -10.21
CA ALA A 16 3.09 2.23 -10.96
C ALA A 16 4.05 1.57 -11.96
N GLU A 17 4.15 2.15 -13.16
CA GLU A 17 5.15 1.72 -14.14
C GLU A 17 6.53 2.26 -13.74
N GLN A 18 7.51 1.38 -13.70
CA GLN A 18 8.89 1.73 -13.41
C GLN A 18 9.83 0.91 -14.31
N ALA A 19 10.73 1.61 -15.02
CA ALA A 19 11.82 0.99 -15.79
C ALA A 19 11.40 -0.13 -16.77
N GLY A 20 10.22 -0.02 -17.37
CA GLY A 20 9.70 -1.01 -18.32
C GLY A 20 9.01 -2.22 -17.67
N GLY A 21 8.80 -2.18 -16.36
CA GLY A 21 7.94 -3.09 -15.60
C GLY A 21 6.97 -2.33 -14.70
N PHE A 22 6.40 -3.02 -13.73
CA PHE A 22 5.44 -2.49 -12.78
C PHE A 22 5.91 -2.74 -11.35
N VAL A 23 5.71 -1.77 -10.47
CA VAL A 23 5.91 -1.90 -9.03
C VAL A 23 4.58 -1.72 -8.33
N TRP A 24 4.43 -2.34 -7.15
CA TRP A 24 3.33 -1.98 -6.27
C TRP A 24 3.74 -0.87 -5.32
N VAL A 25 2.77 -0.03 -4.98
CA VAL A 25 2.89 1.05 -4.00
C VAL A 25 1.77 0.88 -2.98
N ILE A 26 2.12 0.60 -1.73
CA ILE A 26 1.17 0.55 -0.63
C ILE A 26 1.24 1.88 0.11
N THR A 27 0.10 2.58 0.19
CA THR A 27 0.02 3.88 0.84
C THR A 27 -0.97 3.82 1.99
N LEU A 28 -0.53 4.25 3.18
CA LEU A 28 -1.37 4.48 4.35
C LEU A 28 -1.73 5.96 4.41
N VAL A 29 -3.02 6.26 4.27
CA VAL A 29 -3.55 7.63 4.28
C VAL A 29 -4.42 7.82 5.51
N ASP A 30 -4.18 8.93 6.21
CA ASP A 30 -5.08 9.47 7.23
C ASP A 30 -5.99 10.49 6.55
N PHE A 31 -7.24 10.09 6.31
CA PHE A 31 -8.22 10.94 5.63
C PHE A 31 -8.73 12.08 6.49
N ALA A 32 -8.64 11.98 7.82
CA ALA A 32 -9.01 13.07 8.72
C ALA A 32 -7.95 14.17 8.70
N ALA A 33 -6.68 13.78 8.76
CA ALA A 33 -5.55 14.72 8.64
C ALA A 33 -5.31 15.18 7.19
N ARG A 34 -5.85 14.45 6.20
CA ARG A 34 -5.57 14.62 4.76
C ARG A 34 -4.08 14.45 4.44
N GLU A 35 -3.46 13.47 5.08
CA GLU A 35 -2.02 13.22 4.99
C GLU A 35 -1.71 11.76 4.63
N VAL A 36 -0.62 11.57 3.89
CA VAL A 36 -0.01 10.25 3.72
C VAL A 36 0.88 9.99 4.94
N LYS A 37 0.53 9.00 5.74
CA LYS A 37 1.32 8.61 6.92
C LYS A 37 2.51 7.73 6.55
N ARG A 38 2.37 6.88 5.54
CA ARG A 38 3.43 5.97 5.09
C ARG A 38 3.21 5.57 3.64
N ALA A 39 4.30 5.43 2.89
CA ALA A 39 4.31 4.81 1.59
C ALA A 39 5.39 3.72 1.57
N LEU A 40 5.08 2.61 0.92
CA LEU A 40 5.98 1.49 0.69
C LEU A 40 5.94 1.17 -0.79
N VAL A 41 7.10 0.95 -1.41
CA VAL A 41 7.23 0.59 -2.81
C VAL A 41 7.92 -0.76 -2.89
N SER A 42 7.51 -1.60 -3.83
CA SER A 42 8.21 -2.86 -4.09
C SER A 42 9.63 -2.60 -4.60
N GLU A 43 10.59 -3.33 -4.04
CA GLU A 43 11.95 -3.39 -4.60
C GLU A 43 11.99 -4.26 -5.87
N GLU A 44 11.07 -5.22 -5.97
CA GLU A 44 10.89 -6.07 -7.12
C GLU A 44 10.07 -5.37 -8.22
N ASN A 45 10.49 -5.58 -9.48
CA ASN A 45 9.75 -5.17 -10.66
C ASN A 45 9.01 -6.37 -11.25
N PHE A 46 7.72 -6.18 -11.50
CA PHE A 46 6.82 -7.17 -12.07
C PHE A 46 6.65 -6.93 -13.57
N ALA A 47 6.43 -8.01 -14.32
CA ALA A 47 6.21 -7.93 -15.77
C ALA A 47 4.86 -7.30 -16.15
N THR A 48 3.86 -7.37 -15.25
CA THR A 48 2.51 -6.84 -15.51
C THR A 48 1.96 -6.08 -14.31
N ALA A 49 1.06 -5.14 -14.58
CA ALA A 49 0.34 -4.40 -13.54
C ALA A 49 -0.46 -5.33 -12.62
N ASP A 50 -1.13 -6.34 -13.17
CA ASP A 50 -1.91 -7.29 -12.39
C ASP A 50 -1.04 -8.08 -11.40
N ALA A 51 0.15 -8.53 -11.83
CA ALA A 51 1.09 -9.23 -10.94
C ALA A 51 1.59 -8.32 -9.81
N ALA A 52 1.93 -7.06 -10.11
CA ALA A 52 2.29 -6.10 -9.07
C ALA A 52 1.13 -5.89 -8.09
N ARG A 53 -0.10 -5.72 -8.59
CA ARG A 53 -1.29 -5.48 -7.78
C ARG A 53 -1.58 -6.65 -6.83
N ASP A 54 -1.51 -7.87 -7.34
CA ASP A 54 -1.75 -9.09 -6.57
C ASP A 54 -0.70 -9.24 -5.45
N ALA A 55 0.58 -9.12 -5.79
CA ALA A 55 1.69 -9.17 -4.83
C ALA A 55 1.57 -8.07 -3.76
N GLY A 56 1.22 -6.85 -4.16
CA GLY A 56 0.99 -5.73 -3.24
C GLY A 56 -0.22 -5.98 -2.32
N ASN A 57 -1.27 -6.62 -2.81
CA ASN A 57 -2.45 -6.96 -2.02
C ASN A 57 -2.16 -8.06 -1.00
N ASP A 58 -1.39 -9.08 -1.36
CA ASP A 58 -0.93 -10.10 -0.40
C ASP A 58 0.02 -9.51 0.65
N ARG A 59 0.90 -8.59 0.24
CA ARG A 59 1.72 -7.83 1.20
C ARG A 59 0.87 -7.01 2.17
N LEU A 60 -0.15 -6.31 1.66
CA LEU A 60 -1.07 -5.52 2.48
C LEU A 60 -1.87 -6.39 3.47
N LYS A 61 -2.35 -7.56 3.02
CA LYS A 61 -3.04 -8.53 3.90
C LYS A 61 -2.09 -9.07 4.97
N GLY A 62 -0.85 -9.40 4.61
CA GLY A 62 0.17 -9.85 5.55
C GLY A 62 0.46 -8.81 6.64
N MET A 63 0.54 -7.53 6.27
CA MET A 63 0.69 -6.43 7.23
C MET A 63 -0.54 -6.21 8.13
N SER A 64 -1.74 -6.53 7.63
CA SER A 64 -2.97 -6.42 8.44
C SER A 64 -3.08 -7.52 9.49
N ASN A 65 -2.43 -8.67 9.27
CA ASN A 65 -2.33 -9.77 10.23
C ASN A 65 -1.18 -9.61 11.23
N ASP A 66 -0.25 -8.69 10.99
CA ASP A 66 0.87 -8.35 11.90
C ASP A 66 0.44 -7.32 12.97
N ARG A 67 -0.79 -7.47 13.49
CA ARG A 67 -1.40 -6.57 14.51
C ARG A 67 -1.73 -7.36 15.76
#